data_AF-A0A1H4VT62-F1
#
_entry.id   AF-A0A1H4VT62-F1
#
_cell.length_a   1.000
_cell.length_b   1.000
_cell.length_c   1.000
_cell.angle_alpha   90.00
_cell.angle_beta   90.00
_cell.angle_gamma   90.00
#
_symmetry.space_group_name_H-M   'P 1'
#
loop_
_entity.id
_entity.type
_entity.pdbx_description
1 polymer ?
#
loop_
_entity_poly.entity_id
_entity_poly.type
_entity_poly.pdbx_seq_one_letter_code
_entity_poly.pdbx_strand_id
1 'polypeptide(L)'
;MTAYEPTGAQGAAAAGQDVAHDAVVLAGGAARRLGGVDKPAVSVGGRPLLDRVLAACADARTTVVVADPRPTVRPVTWAREDPPGGGPLAALDAGIRHTTAESVLVLSADLPFLDEDTVRRLLAALRTGGADGALLTDADGRDQPLVAAYRASALRRELAALAHKHDGLSGLPLRRLTGALDLTRVPDPVASFDCDTWDDIATARARIREHGHVLDEWISAVKDELGIDLDVDIKVLLDLARDAAHGVARPAAPLTTFLVGYAAAQAKGGEGGPEAVAEAARKAAALALRWAEEAAAAKSDAPDATPETRPDAG
;
A
#
# COMPACT_ATOMS: atom_id res chain seq x y z
N MET A 1 -5.20 -53.91 20.51
CA MET A 1 -4.30 -53.14 19.63
C MET A 1 -5.00 -53.09 18.28
N THR A 2 -5.95 -52.16 18.16
CA THR A 2 -6.93 -52.13 17.08
C THR A 2 -6.48 -51.06 16.10
N ALA A 3 -6.16 -51.49 14.88
CA ALA A 3 -5.64 -50.63 13.83
C ALA A 3 -6.70 -49.61 13.39
N TYR A 4 -6.31 -48.35 13.38
CA TYR A 4 -7.07 -47.21 12.89
C TYR A 4 -6.81 -47.07 11.39
N GLU A 5 -7.83 -47.31 10.57
CA GLU A 5 -7.86 -46.92 9.15
C GLU A 5 -8.34 -45.46 9.04
N PRO A 6 -7.58 -44.54 8.43
CA PRO A 6 -8.09 -43.22 8.15
C PRO A 6 -8.86 -43.22 6.82
N THR A 7 -10.15 -42.95 6.93
CA THR A 7 -11.08 -42.71 5.81
C THR A 7 -10.68 -41.44 5.05
N GLY A 8 -10.65 -41.59 3.71
CA GLY A 8 -10.44 -40.60 2.66
C GLY A 8 -10.49 -39.11 3.02
N ALA A 9 -9.35 -38.45 2.83
CA ALA A 9 -9.28 -37.02 2.58
C ALA A 9 -9.77 -36.72 1.15
N GLN A 10 -11.10 -36.64 0.99
CA GLN A 10 -11.71 -35.86 -0.10
C GLN A 10 -12.02 -34.48 0.45
N GLY A 11 -11.14 -33.52 0.17
CA GLY A 11 -11.26 -32.16 0.67
C GLY A 11 -10.13 -31.26 0.20
N ALA A 12 -9.78 -31.32 -1.09
CA ALA A 12 -8.79 -30.44 -1.68
C ALA A 12 -9.23 -30.02 -3.09
N ALA A 13 -10.29 -29.20 -3.16
CA ALA A 13 -10.63 -28.38 -4.33
C ALA A 13 -11.71 -27.35 -3.97
N ALA A 14 -11.33 -26.30 -3.23
CA ALA A 14 -12.08 -25.04 -3.17
C ALA A 14 -11.12 -23.88 -2.86
N ALA A 15 -10.03 -23.79 -3.62
CA ALA A 15 -9.18 -22.61 -3.63
C ALA A 15 -9.73 -21.64 -4.70
N GLY A 16 -10.14 -20.46 -4.24
CA GLY A 16 -10.18 -19.21 -5.02
C GLY A 16 -11.01 -19.20 -6.29
N GLN A 17 -12.34 -19.10 -6.17
CA GLN A 17 -13.08 -18.29 -7.15
C GLN A 17 -13.26 -16.92 -6.54
N ASP A 18 -12.40 -15.97 -6.93
CA ASP A 18 -12.63 -14.56 -6.64
C ASP A 18 -13.98 -14.18 -7.22
N VAL A 19 -14.89 -13.77 -6.35
CA VAL A 19 -16.21 -13.32 -6.76
C VAL A 19 -16.02 -12.03 -7.54
N ALA A 20 -16.51 -12.03 -8.77
CA ALA A 20 -16.55 -10.85 -9.62
C ALA A 20 -17.19 -9.67 -8.86
N HIS A 21 -16.41 -8.60 -8.66
CA HIS A 21 -16.88 -7.37 -8.05
C HIS A 21 -16.54 -6.17 -8.93
N ASP A 22 -17.28 -5.08 -8.73
CA ASP A 22 -16.97 -3.77 -9.31
C ASP A 22 -16.58 -2.81 -8.17
N ALA A 23 -15.94 -1.70 -8.50
CA ALA A 23 -15.53 -0.68 -7.53
C ALA A 23 -16.08 0.69 -7.92
N VAL A 24 -16.57 1.45 -6.94
CA VAL A 24 -16.97 2.85 -7.05
C VAL A 24 -16.10 3.67 -6.10
N VAL A 25 -15.26 4.54 -6.66
CA VAL A 25 -14.38 5.44 -5.92
C VAL A 25 -14.98 6.84 -5.96
N LEU A 26 -15.34 7.38 -4.79
CA LEU A 26 -15.81 8.76 -4.66
C LEU A 26 -14.61 9.68 -4.48
N ALA A 27 -14.25 10.36 -5.57
CA ALA A 27 -13.15 11.33 -5.61
C ALA A 27 -13.65 12.79 -5.67
N GLY A 28 -14.95 12.99 -5.46
CA GLY A 28 -15.60 14.29 -5.43
C GLY A 28 -15.55 14.95 -4.05
N GLY A 29 -15.46 16.27 -4.04
CA GLY A 29 -15.50 17.07 -2.82
C GLY A 29 -14.80 18.40 -3.04
N ALA A 30 -15.36 19.50 -2.52
CA ALA A 30 -14.82 20.84 -2.77
C ALA A 30 -13.47 21.13 -2.09
N ALA A 31 -12.86 20.13 -1.42
CA ALA A 31 -11.57 20.23 -0.71
C ALA A 31 -11.39 21.52 0.11
N ARG A 32 -12.50 22.03 0.69
CA ARG A 32 -12.55 23.36 1.33
C ARG A 32 -11.53 23.49 2.46
N ARG A 33 -11.27 22.38 3.17
CA ARG A 33 -10.33 22.30 4.29
C ARG A 33 -8.87 22.20 3.86
N LEU A 34 -8.59 21.93 2.58
CA LEU A 34 -7.25 21.89 2.00
C LEU A 34 -6.94 23.14 1.16
N GLY A 35 -7.73 24.20 1.30
CA GLY A 35 -7.53 25.46 0.56
C GLY A 35 -7.89 25.37 -0.93
N GLY A 36 -8.75 24.42 -1.32
CA GLY A 36 -9.16 24.24 -2.72
C GLY A 36 -8.20 23.40 -3.56
N VAL A 37 -7.18 22.79 -2.95
CA VAL A 37 -6.29 21.84 -3.63
C VAL A 37 -7.07 20.57 -4.00
N ASP A 38 -6.81 20.06 -5.20
CA ASP A 38 -7.36 18.81 -5.70
C ASP A 38 -6.88 17.61 -4.86
N LYS A 39 -7.63 17.28 -3.81
CA LYS A 39 -7.31 16.27 -2.79
C LYS A 39 -6.89 14.91 -3.36
N PRO A 40 -7.59 14.33 -4.35
CA PRO A 40 -7.20 13.04 -4.93
C PRO A 40 -5.82 13.07 -5.63
N ALA A 41 -5.33 14.25 -6.03
CA ALA A 41 -4.01 14.44 -6.64
C ALA A 41 -2.90 14.65 -5.59
N VAL A 42 -3.23 14.84 -4.30
CA VAL A 42 -2.22 15.01 -3.25
C VAL A 42 -1.47 13.70 -3.07
N SER A 43 -0.14 13.76 -3.08
CA SER A 43 0.70 12.58 -2.92
C SER A 43 1.08 12.32 -1.46
N VAL A 44 0.98 11.06 -1.06
CA VAL A 44 1.54 10.50 0.18
C VAL A 44 2.53 9.42 -0.24
N GLY A 45 3.78 9.46 0.24
CA GLY A 45 4.83 8.52 -0.19
C GLY A 45 5.04 8.51 -1.72
N GLY A 46 5.09 9.67 -2.37
CA GLY A 46 5.33 9.79 -3.82
C GLY A 46 4.17 9.38 -4.74
N ARG A 47 3.10 8.77 -4.22
CA ARG A 47 1.94 8.31 -5.00
C ARG A 47 0.70 9.15 -4.71
N PRO A 48 -0.07 9.60 -5.73
CA PRO A 48 -1.37 10.26 -5.53
C PRO A 48 -2.32 9.37 -4.72
N LEU A 49 -3.13 9.97 -3.85
CA LEU A 49 -4.09 9.23 -3.01
C LEU A 49 -5.09 8.42 -3.85
N LEU A 50 -5.60 8.99 -4.94
CA LEU A 50 -6.49 8.27 -5.85
C LEU A 50 -5.83 7.01 -6.41
N ASP A 51 -4.59 7.12 -6.86
CA ASP A 51 -3.87 6.01 -7.47
C ASP A 51 -3.57 4.88 -6.46
N ARG A 52 -3.39 5.21 -5.17
CA ARG A 52 -3.30 4.20 -4.11
C ARG A 52 -4.59 3.40 -3.98
N VAL A 53 -5.73 4.07 -3.97
CA VAL A 53 -7.06 3.43 -3.90
C VAL A 53 -7.33 2.58 -5.15
N LEU A 54 -6.96 3.09 -6.33
CA LEU A 54 -7.11 2.36 -7.59
C LEU A 54 -6.23 1.11 -7.68
N ALA A 55 -5.03 1.14 -7.08
CA ALA A 55 -4.16 -0.02 -6.98
C ALA A 55 -4.72 -1.08 -6.03
N ALA A 56 -5.29 -0.68 -4.88
CA ALA A 56 -5.86 -1.61 -3.91
C ALA A 56 -7.07 -2.42 -4.44
N CYS A 57 -7.72 -1.95 -5.51
CA CYS A 57 -8.82 -2.65 -6.19
C CYS A 57 -8.49 -3.03 -7.64
N ALA A 58 -7.22 -3.36 -7.92
CA ALA A 58 -6.69 -3.76 -9.23
C ALA A 58 -7.54 -4.83 -9.94
N ASP A 59 -8.12 -5.74 -9.17
CA ASP A 59 -8.90 -6.92 -9.56
C ASP A 59 -10.39 -6.64 -9.83
N ALA A 60 -10.89 -5.44 -9.53
CA ALA A 60 -12.25 -5.03 -9.87
C ALA A 60 -12.47 -5.08 -11.39
N ARG A 61 -13.56 -5.72 -11.84
CA ARG A 61 -13.88 -5.84 -13.28
C ARG A 61 -14.14 -4.48 -13.93
N THR A 62 -14.89 -3.65 -13.21
CA THR A 62 -15.17 -2.27 -13.56
C THR A 62 -14.82 -1.38 -12.38
N THR A 63 -13.96 -0.40 -12.60
CA THR A 63 -13.67 0.66 -11.63
C THR A 63 -14.28 1.97 -12.12
N VAL A 64 -15.19 2.53 -11.32
CA VAL A 64 -15.89 3.78 -11.60
C VAL A 64 -15.35 4.84 -10.65
N VAL A 65 -14.86 5.96 -11.17
CA VAL A 65 -14.44 7.11 -10.37
C VAL A 65 -15.44 8.24 -10.56
N VAL A 66 -16.02 8.70 -9.45
CA VAL A 66 -17.00 9.78 -9.45
C VAL A 66 -16.30 11.11 -9.16
N ALA A 67 -15.87 11.79 -10.23
CA ALA A 67 -15.19 13.09 -10.21
C ALA A 67 -15.00 13.62 -11.65
N ASP A 68 -14.43 14.82 -11.77
CA ASP A 68 -13.92 15.30 -13.06
C ASP A 68 -12.73 14.44 -13.54
N PRO A 69 -12.71 14.05 -14.84
CA PRO A 69 -11.67 13.19 -15.40
C PRO A 69 -10.25 13.73 -15.25
N ARG A 70 -9.29 12.83 -15.00
CA ARG A 70 -7.86 13.12 -14.85
C ARG A 70 -7.00 11.90 -15.21
N PRO A 71 -5.68 12.06 -15.39
CA PRO A 71 -4.78 10.91 -15.52
C PRO A 71 -4.80 10.02 -14.26
N THR A 72 -4.76 8.70 -14.47
CA THR A 72 -4.76 7.68 -13.42
C THR A 72 -3.78 6.57 -13.79
N VAL A 73 -3.27 5.84 -12.80
CA VAL A 73 -2.33 4.70 -13.03
C VAL A 73 -2.92 3.52 -13.81
N ARG A 74 -4.25 3.49 -13.97
CA ARG A 74 -4.98 2.46 -14.72
C ARG A 74 -6.24 3.03 -15.36
N PRO A 75 -6.82 2.36 -16.37
CA PRO A 75 -8.10 2.76 -16.96
C PRO A 75 -9.24 2.71 -15.94
N VAL A 76 -10.12 3.70 -15.99
CA VAL A 76 -11.33 3.81 -15.16
C VAL A 76 -12.51 4.35 -15.98
N THR A 77 -13.73 4.07 -15.52
CA THR A 77 -14.94 4.74 -16.01
C THR A 77 -15.19 6.00 -15.18
N TRP A 78 -15.34 7.15 -15.83
CA TRP A 78 -15.67 8.39 -15.14
C TRP A 78 -17.19 8.56 -15.04
N ALA A 79 -17.66 8.95 -13.86
CA ALA A 79 -19.05 9.31 -13.61
C ALA A 79 -19.12 10.64 -12.85
N ARG A 80 -20.29 11.26 -12.85
CA ARG A 80 -20.54 12.51 -12.14
C ARG A 80 -22.00 12.58 -11.70
N GLU A 81 -22.24 13.05 -10.48
CA GLU A 81 -23.59 13.40 -10.03
C GLU A 81 -24.17 14.60 -10.80
N ASP A 82 -25.48 14.58 -10.97
CA ASP A 82 -26.25 15.67 -11.61
C ASP A 82 -27.38 16.14 -10.67
N PRO A 83 -27.38 17.42 -10.23
CA PRO A 83 -26.37 18.44 -10.50
C PRO A 83 -25.03 18.14 -9.79
N PRO A 84 -23.89 18.65 -10.32
CA PRO A 84 -22.59 18.50 -9.67
C PRO A 84 -22.58 19.07 -8.24
N GLY A 85 -21.93 18.36 -7.32
CA GLY A 85 -21.88 18.76 -5.91
C GLY A 85 -23.12 18.38 -5.11
N GLY A 86 -23.90 17.41 -5.60
CA GLY A 86 -25.03 16.80 -4.89
C GLY A 86 -24.62 16.04 -3.63
N GLY A 87 -23.33 15.81 -3.41
CA GLY A 87 -22.80 15.20 -2.18
C GLY A 87 -22.70 13.68 -2.28
N PRO A 88 -22.20 13.01 -1.22
CA PRO A 88 -21.73 11.62 -1.32
C PRO A 88 -22.80 10.62 -1.71
N LEU A 89 -24.07 10.85 -1.34
CA LEU A 89 -25.16 9.94 -1.70
C LEU A 89 -25.54 10.05 -3.19
N ALA A 90 -25.57 11.27 -3.73
CA ALA A 90 -25.78 11.49 -5.16
C ALA A 90 -24.57 10.99 -6.00
N ALA A 91 -23.36 11.18 -5.48
CA ALA A 91 -22.14 10.65 -6.07
C ALA A 91 -22.17 9.11 -6.18
N LEU A 92 -22.56 8.45 -5.10
CA LEU A 92 -22.69 6.99 -5.06
C LEU A 92 -23.74 6.48 -6.05
N ASP A 93 -24.90 7.15 -6.14
CA ASP A 93 -25.94 6.81 -7.13
C ASP A 93 -25.47 7.01 -8.58
N ALA A 94 -24.67 8.05 -8.85
CA ALA A 94 -24.07 8.24 -10.16
C ALA A 94 -23.09 7.10 -10.50
N GLY A 95 -22.23 6.72 -9.55
CA GLY A 95 -21.25 5.66 -9.74
C GLY A 95 -21.88 4.28 -9.94
N ILE A 96 -22.87 3.91 -9.13
CA ILE A 96 -23.46 2.56 -9.13
C ILE A 96 -24.24 2.23 -10.41
N ARG A 97 -24.65 3.24 -11.18
CA ARG A 97 -25.31 3.06 -12.50
C ARG A 97 -24.38 2.41 -13.54
N HIS A 98 -23.07 2.45 -13.31
CA HIS A 98 -22.06 1.87 -14.19
C HIS A 98 -21.59 0.48 -13.73
N THR A 99 -22.08 -0.03 -12.59
CA THR A 99 -21.71 -1.35 -12.09
C THR A 99 -22.74 -2.40 -12.50
N THR A 100 -22.30 -3.65 -12.64
CA THR A 100 -23.13 -4.82 -12.99
C THR A 100 -22.85 -6.04 -12.12
N ALA A 101 -21.74 -6.06 -11.38
CA ALA A 101 -21.43 -7.13 -10.45
C ALA A 101 -22.42 -7.20 -9.27
N GLU A 102 -22.50 -8.39 -8.66
CA GLU A 102 -23.34 -8.61 -7.47
C GLU A 102 -22.79 -7.92 -6.22
N SER A 103 -21.47 -7.76 -6.15
CA SER A 103 -20.76 -7.05 -5.10
C SER A 103 -20.12 -5.79 -5.64
N VAL A 104 -20.26 -4.69 -4.89
CA VAL A 104 -19.66 -3.39 -5.22
C VAL A 104 -18.85 -2.90 -4.04
N LEU A 105 -17.56 -2.66 -4.27
CA LEU A 105 -16.72 -1.89 -3.34
C LEU A 105 -17.05 -0.41 -3.48
N VAL A 106 -17.22 0.28 -2.37
CA VAL A 106 -17.42 1.72 -2.30
C VAL A 106 -16.30 2.31 -1.45
N LEU A 107 -15.49 3.15 -2.09
CA LEU A 107 -14.22 3.65 -1.56
C LEU A 107 -14.18 5.18 -1.63
N SER A 108 -13.65 5.83 -0.60
CA SER A 108 -13.20 7.22 -0.67
C SER A 108 -11.84 7.28 -1.40
N ALA A 109 -11.54 8.39 -2.07
CA ALA A 109 -10.29 8.54 -2.84
C ALA A 109 -9.08 8.97 -2.02
N ASP A 110 -9.20 9.07 -0.70
CA ASP A 110 -8.25 9.71 0.22
C ASP A 110 -7.73 8.76 1.31
N LEU A 111 -7.68 7.46 1.00
CA LEU A 111 -7.30 6.38 1.90
C LEU A 111 -5.82 5.98 1.68
N PRO A 112 -4.84 6.63 2.34
CA PRO A 112 -3.41 6.39 2.10
C PRO A 112 -2.93 4.97 2.44
N PHE A 113 -3.65 4.25 3.29
CA PHE A 113 -3.27 2.93 3.80
C PHE A 113 -4.22 1.81 3.35
N LEU A 114 -5.12 2.09 2.40
CA LEU A 114 -5.94 1.03 1.82
C LEU A 114 -5.06 0.09 0.99
N ASP A 115 -5.22 -1.21 1.21
CA ASP A 115 -4.50 -2.26 0.48
C ASP A 115 -5.45 -3.37 -0.01
N GLU A 116 -4.92 -4.25 -0.85
CA GLU A 116 -5.69 -5.37 -1.40
C GLU A 116 -6.15 -6.36 -0.32
N ASP A 117 -5.39 -6.52 0.78
CA ASP A 117 -5.80 -7.42 1.87
C ASP A 117 -7.05 -6.92 2.56
N THR A 118 -7.13 -5.62 2.80
CA THR A 118 -8.32 -4.94 3.31
C THR A 118 -9.52 -5.16 2.40
N VAL A 119 -9.32 -4.99 1.09
CA VAL A 119 -10.36 -5.24 0.08
C VAL A 119 -10.84 -6.70 0.13
N ARG A 120 -9.91 -7.67 0.15
CA ARG A 120 -10.23 -9.10 0.27
C ARG A 120 -10.98 -9.41 1.56
N ARG A 121 -10.61 -8.80 2.69
CA ARG A 121 -11.32 -8.97 3.97
C ARG A 121 -12.76 -8.43 3.92
N LEU A 122 -12.99 -7.26 3.32
CA LEU A 122 -14.33 -6.70 3.14
C LEU A 122 -15.22 -7.61 2.26
N LEU A 123 -14.69 -8.06 1.12
CA LEU A 123 -15.39 -8.97 0.21
C LEU A 123 -15.67 -10.33 0.86
N ALA A 124 -14.70 -10.86 1.62
CA ALA A 124 -14.87 -12.09 2.37
C ALA A 124 -15.98 -11.96 3.43
N ALA A 125 -15.97 -10.89 4.22
CA ALA A 125 -16.99 -10.61 5.23
C ALA A 125 -18.40 -10.52 4.62
N LEU A 126 -18.52 -9.81 3.50
CA LEU A 126 -19.78 -9.70 2.75
C LEU A 126 -20.29 -11.06 2.26
N ARG A 127 -19.38 -11.89 1.74
CA ARG A 127 -19.71 -13.21 1.19
C ARG A 127 -20.12 -14.22 2.26
N THR A 128 -19.41 -14.24 3.38
CA THR A 128 -19.70 -15.16 4.49
C THR A 128 -20.91 -14.73 5.31
N GLY A 129 -21.27 -13.45 5.27
CA GLY A 129 -22.41 -12.88 5.98
C GLY A 129 -23.71 -12.88 5.18
N GLY A 130 -24.84 -12.78 5.90
CA GLY A 130 -26.17 -12.54 5.32
C GLY A 130 -26.53 -11.06 5.16
N ALA A 131 -25.66 -10.16 5.62
CA ALA A 131 -25.89 -8.71 5.64
C ALA A 131 -25.91 -8.09 4.24
N ASP A 132 -26.46 -6.88 4.14
CA ASP A 132 -26.49 -6.08 2.91
C ASP A 132 -25.11 -5.47 2.59
N GLY A 133 -24.25 -5.31 3.59
CA GLY A 133 -22.89 -4.77 3.42
C GLY A 133 -21.93 -5.16 4.53
N ALA A 134 -20.64 -4.99 4.26
CA ALA A 134 -19.55 -5.02 5.22
C ALA A 134 -18.75 -3.72 5.09
N LEU A 135 -18.49 -3.03 6.20
CA LEU A 135 -17.76 -1.76 6.22
C LEU A 135 -16.66 -1.76 7.27
N LEU A 136 -15.63 -0.94 7.05
CA LEU A 136 -14.60 -0.74 8.06
C LEU A 136 -15.10 0.10 9.23
N THR A 137 -14.54 -0.12 10.40
CA THR A 137 -14.64 0.82 11.53
C THR A 137 -13.28 1.34 11.95
N ASP A 138 -13.23 2.60 12.36
CA ASP A 138 -12.02 3.23 12.89
C ASP A 138 -11.69 2.77 14.33
N ALA A 139 -10.64 3.35 14.93
CA ALA A 139 -10.22 3.07 16.30
C ALA A 139 -11.30 3.39 17.35
N ASP A 140 -12.17 4.36 17.06
CA ASP A 140 -13.28 4.77 17.93
C ASP A 140 -14.55 3.93 17.67
N GLY A 141 -14.49 2.95 16.77
CA GLY A 141 -15.61 2.12 16.36
C GLY A 141 -16.61 2.82 15.46
N ARG A 142 -16.25 3.95 14.83
CA ARG A 142 -17.13 4.66 13.90
C ARG A 142 -17.15 3.98 12.56
N ASP A 143 -18.36 3.84 12.00
CA ASP A 143 -18.59 3.25 10.69
C ASP A 143 -17.97 4.12 9.59
N GLN A 144 -17.22 3.48 8.68
CA GLN A 144 -16.66 4.07 7.46
C GLN A 144 -17.41 3.56 6.23
N PRO A 145 -18.56 4.17 5.88
CA PRO A 145 -19.42 3.68 4.79
C PRO A 145 -18.84 3.90 3.39
N LEU A 146 -17.76 4.67 3.29
CA LEU A 146 -16.97 4.81 2.06
C LEU A 146 -15.69 3.99 2.13
N VAL A 147 -15.64 2.95 2.97
CA VAL A 147 -14.64 1.89 2.92
C VAL A 147 -15.37 0.56 3.16
N ALA A 148 -16.13 0.14 2.17
CA ALA A 148 -17.13 -0.91 2.34
C ALA A 148 -17.35 -1.76 1.08
N ALA A 149 -17.76 -3.00 1.28
CA ALA A 149 -18.31 -3.87 0.25
C ALA A 149 -19.82 -4.01 0.46
N TYR A 150 -20.61 -3.75 -0.57
CA TYR A 150 -22.07 -3.83 -0.54
C TYR A 150 -22.61 -4.86 -1.51
N ARG A 151 -23.74 -5.49 -1.17
CA ARG A 151 -24.59 -6.19 -2.13
C ARG A 151 -25.22 -5.14 -3.05
N ALA A 152 -24.93 -5.23 -4.34
CA ALA A 152 -25.35 -4.24 -5.31
C ALA A 152 -26.88 -4.13 -5.41
N SER A 153 -27.60 -5.23 -5.19
CA SER A 153 -29.07 -5.26 -5.16
C SER A 153 -29.64 -4.46 -4.00
N ALA A 154 -29.11 -4.64 -2.78
CA ALA A 154 -29.53 -3.91 -1.59
C ALA A 154 -29.21 -2.42 -1.73
N LEU A 155 -27.99 -2.10 -2.17
CA LEU A 155 -27.55 -0.73 -2.37
C LEU A 155 -28.44 0.02 -3.37
N ARG A 156 -28.74 -0.57 -4.54
CA ARG A 156 -29.65 0.03 -5.54
C ARG A 156 -31.07 0.18 -5.00
N ARG A 157 -31.59 -0.81 -4.28
CA ARG A 157 -32.94 -0.78 -3.69
C ARG A 157 -33.09 0.40 -2.73
N GLU A 158 -32.16 0.57 -1.80
CA GLU A 158 -32.23 1.64 -0.82
C GLU A 158 -31.98 3.02 -1.42
N LEU A 159 -31.07 3.15 -2.39
CA LEU A 159 -30.89 4.40 -3.15
C LEU A 159 -32.18 4.81 -3.89
N ALA A 160 -32.84 3.86 -4.56
CA ALA A 160 -34.11 4.13 -5.24
C ALA A 160 -35.22 4.52 -4.27
N ALA A 161 -35.32 3.84 -3.12
CA ALA A 161 -36.31 4.16 -2.09
C ALA A 161 -36.09 5.56 -1.49
N LEU A 162 -34.83 5.92 -1.23
CA LEU A 162 -34.47 7.25 -0.74
C LEU A 162 -34.77 8.34 -1.77
N ALA A 163 -34.39 8.11 -3.04
CA ALA A 163 -34.64 9.04 -4.12
C ALA A 163 -36.13 9.30 -4.30
N HIS A 164 -36.96 8.26 -4.26
CA HIS A 164 -38.41 8.40 -4.36
C HIS A 164 -39.01 9.14 -3.15
N LYS A 165 -38.53 8.85 -1.94
CA LYS A 165 -39.04 9.46 -0.70
C LYS A 165 -38.69 10.94 -0.56
N HIS A 166 -37.57 11.37 -1.10
CA HIS A 166 -37.00 12.70 -0.90
C HIS A 166 -36.95 13.57 -2.16
N ASP A 167 -37.53 13.09 -3.27
CA ASP A 167 -37.51 13.75 -4.58
C ASP A 167 -36.08 14.04 -5.07
N GLY A 168 -35.23 13.01 -4.94
CA GLY A 168 -33.80 13.05 -5.26
C GLY A 168 -32.89 12.68 -4.09
N LEU A 169 -31.58 12.62 -4.38
CA LEU A 169 -30.54 12.25 -3.41
C LEU A 169 -29.60 13.40 -3.05
N SER A 170 -29.66 14.51 -3.79
CA SER A 170 -28.79 15.67 -3.61
C SER A 170 -28.96 16.29 -2.23
N GLY A 171 -27.85 16.52 -1.54
CA GLY A 171 -27.80 17.08 -0.18
C GLY A 171 -28.20 16.11 0.94
N LEU A 172 -28.62 14.89 0.62
CA LEU A 172 -28.94 13.90 1.64
C LEU A 172 -27.65 13.32 2.26
N PRO A 173 -27.62 13.14 3.59
CA PRO A 173 -26.46 12.59 4.26
C PRO A 173 -26.40 11.06 4.05
N LEU A 174 -25.20 10.54 3.81
CA LEU A 174 -24.94 9.12 3.58
C LEU A 174 -25.49 8.21 4.70
N ARG A 175 -25.56 8.72 5.95
CA ARG A 175 -26.15 7.99 7.09
C ARG A 175 -27.60 7.51 6.89
N ARG A 176 -28.35 8.12 5.96
CA ARG A 176 -29.72 7.70 5.61
C ARG A 176 -29.71 6.33 4.94
N LEU A 177 -28.74 6.11 4.07
CA LEU A 177 -28.52 4.84 3.40
C LEU A 177 -28.02 3.78 4.38
N THR A 178 -26.99 4.11 5.16
CA THR A 178 -26.42 3.13 6.10
C THR A 178 -27.40 2.73 7.20
N GLY A 179 -28.27 3.65 7.65
CA GLY A 179 -29.33 3.34 8.61
C GLY A 179 -30.47 2.48 8.05
N ALA A 180 -30.52 2.24 6.74
CA ALA A 180 -31.51 1.39 6.08
C ALA A 180 -30.96 0.02 5.66
N LEU A 181 -29.64 -0.20 5.79
CA LEU A 181 -28.96 -1.44 5.41
C LEU A 181 -28.59 -2.26 6.65
N ASP A 182 -28.62 -3.58 6.53
CA ASP A 182 -27.96 -4.46 7.50
C ASP A 182 -26.46 -4.51 7.22
N LEU A 183 -25.63 -4.16 8.20
CA LEU A 183 -24.19 -3.90 8.00
C LEU A 183 -23.32 -4.65 9.00
N THR A 184 -22.39 -5.43 8.47
CA THR A 184 -21.31 -6.05 9.24
C THR A 184 -20.16 -5.06 9.41
N ARG A 185 -19.64 -4.96 10.64
CA ARG A 185 -18.50 -4.09 10.98
C ARG A 185 -17.21 -4.88 11.00
N VAL A 186 -16.20 -4.38 10.30
CA VAL A 186 -14.85 -4.98 10.21
C VAL A 186 -13.85 -3.98 10.78
N PRO A 187 -13.32 -4.18 12.00
CA PRO A 187 -12.38 -3.23 12.58
C PRO A 187 -11.06 -3.17 11.80
N ASP A 188 -10.69 -1.98 11.36
CA ASP A 188 -9.37 -1.72 10.78
C ASP A 188 -8.99 -0.24 10.93
N PRO A 189 -8.38 0.16 12.06
CA PRO A 189 -8.01 1.54 12.33
C PRO A 189 -6.98 2.14 11.36
N VAL A 190 -6.23 1.30 10.65
CA VAL A 190 -5.16 1.75 9.75
C VAL A 190 -5.76 2.03 8.37
N ALA A 191 -6.47 1.07 7.80
CA ALA A 191 -7.05 1.21 6.47
C ALA A 191 -8.29 2.13 6.45
N SER A 192 -8.91 2.38 7.60
CA SER A 192 -9.99 3.38 7.75
C SER A 192 -9.51 4.83 7.81
N PHE A 193 -8.21 5.07 7.91
CA PHE A 193 -7.67 6.42 8.01
C PHE A 193 -7.83 7.17 6.69
N ASP A 194 -8.54 8.30 6.70
CA ASP A 194 -8.74 9.20 5.57
C ASP A 194 -8.00 10.53 5.77
N CYS A 195 -7.55 11.13 4.67
CA CYS A 195 -6.73 12.34 4.71
C CYS A 195 -7.54 13.63 4.53
N ASP A 196 -8.35 14.03 5.49
CA ASP A 196 -9.27 15.18 5.36
C ASP A 196 -8.65 16.59 5.47
N THR A 197 -7.49 16.67 6.11
CA THR A 197 -6.77 17.91 6.41
C THR A 197 -5.28 17.79 6.07
N TRP A 198 -4.58 18.93 6.06
CA TRP A 198 -3.13 18.94 5.87
C TRP A 198 -2.37 18.23 6.99
N ASP A 199 -2.92 18.25 8.21
CA ASP A 199 -2.37 17.51 9.34
C ASP A 199 -2.50 16.00 9.10
N ASP A 200 -3.63 15.52 8.59
CA ASP A 200 -3.81 14.11 8.24
C ASP A 200 -2.83 13.66 7.16
N ILE A 201 -2.59 14.49 6.14
CA ILE A 201 -1.58 14.24 5.10
C ILE A 201 -0.18 14.18 5.71
N ALA A 202 0.16 15.08 6.64
CA ALA A 202 1.45 15.08 7.32
C ALA A 202 1.63 13.82 8.18
N THR A 203 0.61 13.43 8.94
CA THR A 203 0.57 12.19 9.70
C THR A 203 0.71 10.97 8.79
N ALA A 204 0.00 10.95 7.66
CA ALA A 204 0.08 9.85 6.70
C ALA A 204 1.50 9.70 6.13
N ARG A 205 2.11 10.82 5.73
CA ARG A 205 3.49 10.85 5.24
C ARG A 205 4.50 10.39 6.30
N ALA A 206 4.29 10.76 7.56
CA ALA A 206 5.15 10.32 8.67
C ALA A 206 5.02 8.80 8.89
N ARG A 207 3.80 8.26 8.93
CA ARG A 207 3.56 6.83 9.12
C ARG A 207 4.11 5.97 7.99
N ILE A 208 3.97 6.41 6.72
CA ILE A 208 4.59 5.71 5.59
C ILE A 208 6.12 5.66 5.78
N ARG A 209 6.74 6.74 6.27
CA ARG A 209 8.18 6.80 6.59
C ARG A 209 8.64 5.83 7.67
N GLU A 210 7.79 5.54 8.65
CA GLU A 210 8.14 4.67 9.78
C GLU A 210 8.02 3.17 9.49
N HIS A 211 7.14 2.74 8.57
CA HIS A 211 6.78 1.32 8.36
C HIS A 211 7.58 0.58 7.26
N GLY A 212 8.75 1.07 6.85
CA GLY A 212 9.70 0.29 6.04
C GLY A 212 9.41 0.16 4.53
N HIS A 213 8.25 0.60 4.03
CA HIS A 213 7.95 0.62 2.59
C HIS A 213 8.54 1.81 1.83
N VAL A 214 9.11 2.81 2.51
CA VAL A 214 9.69 3.98 1.82
C VAL A 214 10.85 3.60 0.94
N LEU A 215 11.65 2.62 1.34
CA LEU A 215 12.79 2.24 0.53
C LEU A 215 12.34 1.54 -0.76
N ASP A 216 11.38 0.63 -0.69
CA ASP A 216 10.84 -0.08 -1.85
C ASP A 216 10.04 0.87 -2.77
N GLU A 217 9.22 1.76 -2.20
CA GLU A 217 8.50 2.80 -2.94
C GLU A 217 9.46 3.80 -3.59
N TRP A 218 10.48 4.25 -2.85
CA TRP A 218 11.50 5.17 -3.37
C TRP A 218 12.32 4.53 -4.47
N ILE A 219 12.74 3.27 -4.30
CA ILE A 219 13.49 2.53 -5.31
C ILE A 219 12.63 2.34 -6.56
N SER A 220 11.34 2.00 -6.41
CA SER A 220 10.41 1.87 -7.55
C SER A 220 10.27 3.20 -8.30
N ALA A 221 10.03 4.30 -7.58
CA ALA A 221 9.92 5.62 -8.20
C ALA A 221 11.22 6.07 -8.91
N VAL A 222 12.39 5.78 -8.32
CA VAL A 222 13.69 6.08 -8.94
C VAL A 222 13.94 5.19 -10.16
N LYS A 223 13.53 3.91 -10.13
CA LYS A 223 13.62 3.02 -11.30
C LYS A 223 12.78 3.55 -12.45
N ASP A 224 11.54 3.96 -12.18
CA ASP A 224 10.64 4.51 -13.20
C ASP A 224 11.19 5.80 -13.81
N GLU A 225 11.63 6.75 -12.98
CA GLU A 225 12.18 8.04 -13.43
C GLU A 225 13.46 7.86 -14.26
N LEU A 226 14.30 6.88 -13.91
CA LEU A 226 15.55 6.59 -14.62
C LEU A 226 15.38 5.58 -15.76
N GLY A 227 14.19 5.01 -15.98
CA GLY A 227 13.93 3.99 -16.98
C GLY A 227 14.70 2.69 -16.76
N ILE A 228 14.89 2.29 -15.49
CA ILE A 228 15.68 1.11 -15.09
C ILE A 228 14.74 -0.08 -14.84
N ASP A 229 14.85 -1.11 -15.67
CA ASP A 229 14.23 -2.41 -15.44
C ASP A 229 15.27 -3.39 -14.87
N LEU A 230 15.41 -3.40 -13.54
CA LEU A 230 16.39 -4.22 -12.84
C LEU A 230 15.80 -4.71 -11.51
N ASP A 231 15.60 -6.02 -11.38
CA ASP A 231 15.04 -6.64 -10.18
C ASP A 231 16.14 -7.25 -9.29
N VAL A 232 16.76 -6.41 -8.46
CA VAL A 232 17.87 -6.80 -7.57
C VAL A 232 17.37 -6.95 -6.14
N ASP A 233 17.89 -7.96 -5.44
CA ASP A 233 17.72 -8.13 -4.00
C ASP A 233 18.36 -6.95 -3.23
N ILE A 234 17.51 -6.03 -2.77
CA ILE A 234 17.88 -4.82 -2.03
C ILE A 234 18.62 -5.18 -0.74
N LYS A 235 18.23 -6.28 -0.08
CA LYS A 235 18.84 -6.71 1.18
C LYS A 235 20.32 -7.07 0.97
N VAL A 236 20.66 -7.71 -0.14
CA VAL A 236 22.06 -8.02 -0.49
C VAL A 236 22.90 -6.75 -0.62
N LEU A 237 22.38 -5.71 -1.27
CA LEU A 237 23.10 -4.43 -1.41
C LEU A 237 23.23 -3.68 -0.08
N LEU A 238 22.20 -3.72 0.77
CA LEU A 238 22.23 -3.08 2.08
C LEU A 238 23.16 -3.80 3.06
N ASP A 239 23.18 -5.14 3.04
CA ASP A 239 24.09 -5.94 3.85
C ASP A 239 25.55 -5.69 3.40
N LEU A 240 25.82 -5.63 2.09
CA LEU A 240 27.13 -5.23 1.57
C LEU A 240 27.55 -3.82 2.02
N ALA A 241 26.64 -2.85 1.92
CA ALA A 241 26.92 -1.48 2.36
C ALA A 241 27.26 -1.44 3.86
N ARG A 242 26.54 -2.22 4.67
CA ARG A 242 26.82 -2.39 6.10
C ARG A 242 28.21 -2.98 6.33
N ASP A 243 28.57 -4.05 5.62
CA ASP A 243 29.86 -4.72 5.77
C ASP A 243 31.01 -3.82 5.36
N ALA A 244 30.87 -3.05 4.26
CA ALA A 244 31.86 -2.07 3.86
C ALA A 244 31.98 -0.91 4.87
N ALA A 245 30.86 -0.41 5.41
CA ALA A 245 30.89 0.65 6.41
C ALA A 245 31.63 0.25 7.71
N HIS A 246 31.44 -1.00 8.16
CA HIS A 246 32.02 -1.50 9.40
C HIS A 246 33.42 -2.08 9.22
N GLY A 247 33.66 -2.82 8.13
CA GLY A 247 34.91 -3.51 7.86
C GLY A 247 35.98 -2.63 7.22
N VAL A 248 35.58 -1.55 6.54
CA VAL A 248 36.51 -0.64 5.85
C VAL A 248 36.48 0.75 6.48
N ALA A 249 35.42 1.51 6.21
CA ALA A 249 35.18 2.85 6.74
C ALA A 249 33.76 3.29 6.35
N ARG A 250 33.13 4.18 7.13
CA ARG A 250 31.75 4.66 6.86
C ARG A 250 31.53 5.14 5.41
N PRO A 251 32.42 5.92 4.77
CA PRO A 251 32.24 6.35 3.38
C PRO A 251 32.31 5.22 2.34
N ALA A 252 32.83 4.04 2.71
CA ALA A 252 32.96 2.91 1.78
C ALA A 252 31.59 2.32 1.40
N ALA A 253 30.56 2.47 2.22
CA ALA A 253 29.20 1.97 1.93
C ALA A 253 28.66 2.43 0.56
N PRO A 254 28.43 3.73 0.31
CA PRO A 254 27.86 4.19 -0.97
C PRO A 254 28.82 4.00 -2.16
N LEU A 255 30.14 4.07 -1.93
CA LEU A 255 31.14 3.88 -2.99
C LEU A 255 31.18 2.43 -3.47
N THR A 256 31.07 1.48 -2.54
CA THR A 256 31.09 0.04 -2.85
C THR A 256 29.85 -0.35 -3.63
N THR A 257 28.66 0.08 -3.22
CA THR A 257 27.41 -0.24 -3.93
C THR A 257 27.35 0.40 -5.32
N PHE A 258 27.87 1.61 -5.49
CA PHE A 258 28.01 2.24 -6.82
C PHE A 258 28.92 1.42 -7.75
N LEU A 259 30.09 0.98 -7.26
CA LEU A 259 31.03 0.18 -8.05
C LEU A 259 30.48 -1.20 -8.41
N VAL A 260 29.69 -1.81 -7.52
CA VAL A 260 28.97 -3.06 -7.82
C VAL A 260 27.99 -2.86 -8.97
N GLY A 261 27.16 -1.81 -8.92
CA GLY A 261 26.23 -1.48 -10.00
C GLY A 261 26.96 -1.20 -11.32
N TYR A 262 28.05 -0.44 -11.27
CA TYR A 262 28.88 -0.15 -12.45
C TYR A 262 29.54 -1.40 -13.04
N ALA A 263 30.06 -2.30 -12.19
CA ALA A 263 30.66 -3.55 -12.62
C ALA A 263 29.63 -4.50 -13.25
N ALA A 264 28.42 -4.59 -12.67
CA ALA A 264 27.33 -5.37 -13.23
C ALA A 264 26.89 -4.84 -14.60
N ALA A 265 26.86 -3.52 -14.80
CA ALA A 265 26.56 -2.90 -16.09
C ALA A 265 27.64 -3.14 -17.16
N GLN A 266 28.89 -3.41 -16.76
CA GLN A 266 30.01 -3.70 -17.65
C GLN A 266 30.14 -5.17 -18.04
N ALA A 267 29.37 -6.08 -17.44
CA ALA A 267 29.41 -7.51 -17.77
C ALA A 267 29.03 -7.74 -19.25
N LYS A 268 29.97 -8.24 -20.06
CA LYS A 268 29.77 -8.49 -21.49
C LYS A 268 28.87 -9.71 -21.72
N GLY A 269 28.02 -9.64 -22.75
CA GLY A 269 27.32 -10.83 -23.30
C GLY A 269 25.81 -10.88 -23.11
N GLY A 270 25.17 -9.83 -22.57
CA GLY A 270 23.73 -9.87 -22.26
C GLY A 270 23.42 -10.46 -20.87
N GLU A 271 24.45 -10.76 -20.08
CA GLU A 271 24.38 -11.18 -18.67
C GLU A 271 24.38 -9.98 -17.69
N GLY A 272 24.12 -8.77 -18.18
CA GLY A 272 23.81 -7.64 -17.31
C GLY A 272 22.44 -7.86 -16.67
N GLY A 273 22.36 -7.79 -15.35
CA GLY A 273 21.12 -8.10 -14.63
C GLY A 273 21.33 -8.46 -13.16
N PRO A 274 20.29 -8.98 -12.50
CA PRO A 274 20.32 -9.30 -11.07
C PRO A 274 21.45 -10.24 -10.66
N GLU A 275 21.78 -11.23 -11.50
CA GLU A 275 22.84 -12.20 -11.24
C GLU A 275 24.24 -11.56 -11.25
N ALA A 276 24.51 -10.66 -12.19
CA ALA A 276 25.78 -9.92 -12.23
C ALA A 276 25.94 -9.00 -11.01
N VAL A 277 24.85 -8.40 -10.55
CA VAL A 277 24.83 -7.60 -9.32
C VAL A 277 25.11 -8.48 -8.11
N ALA A 278 24.47 -9.64 -8.00
CA ALA A 278 24.71 -10.59 -6.91
C ALA A 278 26.16 -11.12 -6.90
N GLU A 279 26.73 -11.41 -8.06
CA GLU A 279 28.12 -11.84 -8.23
C GLU A 279 29.11 -10.75 -7.79
N ALA A 280 28.92 -9.53 -8.27
CA ALA A 280 29.76 -8.39 -7.91
C ALA A 280 29.63 -8.05 -6.41
N ALA A 281 28.42 -8.11 -5.85
CA ALA A 281 28.17 -7.91 -4.43
C ALA A 281 28.90 -8.96 -3.56
N ARG A 282 28.87 -10.24 -3.97
CA ARG A 282 29.56 -11.31 -3.24
C ARG A 282 31.08 -11.11 -3.22
N LYS A 283 31.67 -10.71 -4.34
CA LYS A 283 33.11 -10.40 -4.44
C LYS A 283 33.49 -9.21 -3.55
N ALA A 284 32.68 -8.17 -3.55
CA ALA A 284 32.90 -6.98 -2.73
C ALA A 284 32.76 -7.28 -1.22
N ALA A 285 31.75 -8.07 -0.83
CA ALA A 285 31.55 -8.49 0.56
C ALA A 285 32.74 -9.30 1.08
N ALA A 286 33.20 -10.28 0.29
CA ALA A 286 34.38 -11.08 0.64
C ALA A 286 35.66 -10.22 0.78
N LEU A 287 35.80 -9.15 -0.01
CA LEU A 287 36.91 -8.21 0.11
C LEU A 287 36.80 -7.37 1.39
N ALA A 288 35.63 -6.86 1.72
CA ALA A 288 35.39 -6.07 2.94
C ALA A 288 35.69 -6.88 4.21
N LEU A 289 35.32 -8.17 4.23
CA LEU A 289 35.63 -9.08 5.34
C LEU A 289 37.13 -9.28 5.54
N ARG A 290 37.88 -9.54 4.45
CA ARG A 290 39.34 -9.68 4.54
C ARG A 290 40.02 -8.41 5.07
N TRP A 291 39.58 -7.24 4.62
CA TRP A 291 40.08 -5.96 5.15
C TRP A 291 39.79 -5.80 6.65
N ALA A 292 38.61 -6.22 7.12
CA ALA A 292 38.26 -6.20 8.54
C ALA A 292 39.17 -7.14 9.36
N GLU A 293 39.42 -8.34 8.84
CA GLU A 293 40.31 -9.35 9.46
C GLU A 293 41.76 -8.84 9.54
N GLU A 294 42.29 -8.27 8.45
CA GLU A 294 43.63 -7.66 8.42
C GLU A 294 43.76 -6.52 9.44
N ALA A 295 42.74 -5.64 9.52
CA ALA A 295 42.72 -4.55 10.48
C ALA A 295 42.59 -5.02 11.93
N ALA A 296 41.94 -6.16 12.17
CA ALA A 296 41.85 -6.78 13.49
C ALA A 296 43.17 -7.45 13.90
N ALA A 297 43.81 -8.19 12.99
CA ALA A 297 45.11 -8.82 13.22
C ALA A 297 46.21 -7.77 13.47
N ALA A 298 46.21 -6.65 12.75
CA ALA A 298 47.14 -5.54 12.98
C ALA A 298 46.96 -4.89 14.35
N LYS A 299 45.77 -4.95 14.94
CA LYS A 299 45.50 -4.46 16.32
C LYS A 299 45.91 -5.46 17.39
N SER A 300 45.89 -6.77 17.11
CA SER A 300 46.33 -7.80 18.06
C SER A 300 47.85 -7.94 18.14
N ASP A 301 48.57 -7.62 17.06
CA ASP A 301 50.04 -7.69 17.00
C ASP A 301 50.74 -6.42 17.53
N ALA A 302 49.98 -5.43 18.00
CA ALA A 302 50.54 -4.25 18.67
C ALA A 302 51.08 -4.63 20.07
N PRO A 303 52.37 -4.42 20.39
CA PRO A 303 52.93 -4.83 21.68
C PRO A 303 52.31 -4.04 22.84
N ASP A 304 51.97 -4.77 23.91
CA ASP A 304 51.41 -4.23 25.15
C ASP A 304 52.40 -3.25 25.80
N ALA A 305 52.07 -1.96 25.77
CA ALA A 305 52.87 -0.95 26.44
C ALA A 305 52.64 -1.06 27.97
N THR A 306 53.49 -1.83 28.63
CA THR A 306 53.55 -1.94 30.10
C THR A 306 53.59 -0.56 30.77
N PRO A 307 52.86 -0.34 31.88
CA PRO A 307 52.86 0.93 32.57
C PRO A 307 54.13 1.09 33.43
N GLU A 308 54.93 2.13 33.17
CA GLU A 308 56.07 2.47 34.04
C GLU A 308 55.58 2.88 35.43
N THR A 309 55.93 2.03 36.39
CA THR A 309 55.87 2.27 37.83
C THR A 309 56.88 3.35 38.26
N ARG A 310 56.38 4.26 39.11
CA ARG A 310 57.01 5.38 39.86
C ARG A 310 58.42 5.09 40.42
N PRO A 311 59.16 6.15 40.85
CA PRO A 311 59.33 6.23 42.30
C PRO A 311 59.18 7.63 42.90
N ASP A 312 58.69 7.63 44.15
CA ASP A 312 58.79 8.74 45.09
C ASP A 312 60.28 9.08 45.38
N ALA A 313 60.58 10.37 45.54
CA ALA A 313 61.71 10.83 46.35
C ALA A 313 61.57 12.31 46.72
N GLY A 314 61.58 12.60 48.03
CA GLY A 314 62.01 13.88 48.61
C GLY A 314 60.93 14.71 49.29
#